data_AF-A0A0F8Z1G2-F1
#
_entry.id   AF-A0A0F8Z1G2-F1
#
_cell.length_a   1.000
_cell.length_b   1.000
_cell.length_c   1.000
_cell.angle_alpha   90.00
_cell.angle_beta   90.00
_cell.angle_gamma   90.00
#
_symmetry.space_group_name_H-M   'P 1'
#
loop_
_entity.id
_entity.type
_entity.pdbx_description
1 polymer ?
#
loop_
_entity_poly.entity_id
_entity_poly.type
_entity_poly.pdbx_seq_one_letter_code
_entity_poly.pdbx_strand_id
1 'polypeptide(L)'
;GFANAAGGVVIYGMSTTKQPATGLDACTQLVPIGNCAAFEKNLKNRIPTLSMPSNHSFKTKIIKETKGETRGIVVLYIPQSHGDPVQSTKDDLFYFRTGDEFKRAPFELIKKLEKWSIAEEIQHLSLSIVPINNSLSQLPLITERWGHSNRESRSLIMFLKDYEKAVSNGKWKAFPPFVPKTESESLNYPRLHYTSEQNKINDFYQLTGSQIELLREKFQIARLADKNSIIKIFKEQSSILLSVSKKLDDSQMDDIQLPLPYIGLVTLKEILYFTLNHTECHCNSIKNIS
;
A
#
# COMPACT_ATOMS: atom_id res chain seq x y z
N GLY A 1 9.12 -11.04 -8.26
CA GLY A 1 9.79 -12.27 -7.78
C GLY A 1 11.19 -11.96 -7.29
N PHE A 2 12.22 -12.35 -8.05
CA PHE A 2 13.63 -12.09 -7.70
C PHE A 2 13.93 -10.61 -7.40
N ALA A 3 13.46 -9.69 -8.24
CA ALA A 3 13.68 -8.26 -8.06
C ALA A 3 13.11 -7.70 -6.75
N ASN A 4 12.09 -8.33 -6.17
CA ASN A 4 11.46 -7.90 -4.89
C ASN A 4 12.07 -8.59 -3.66
N ALA A 5 13.12 -9.39 -3.86
CA ALA A 5 13.85 -10.11 -2.83
C ALA A 5 15.35 -9.81 -3.00
N ALA A 6 16.24 -10.71 -2.60
CA ALA A 6 17.69 -10.56 -2.74
C ALA A 6 18.23 -10.71 -4.18
N GLY A 7 17.39 -10.58 -5.21
CA GLY A 7 17.73 -10.93 -6.59
C GLY A 7 17.81 -12.44 -6.82
N GLY A 8 18.34 -12.84 -7.97
CA GLY A 8 18.60 -14.25 -8.26
C GLY A 8 19.08 -14.54 -9.68
N VAL A 9 19.41 -15.81 -9.90
CA VAL A 9 19.93 -16.32 -11.16
C VAL A 9 18.97 -17.38 -11.70
N VAL A 10 18.68 -17.30 -12.99
CA VAL A 10 18.01 -18.35 -13.77
C VAL A 10 19.03 -18.91 -14.75
N ILE A 11 19.21 -20.22 -14.75
CA ILE A 11 20.10 -20.90 -15.70
C ILE A 11 19.23 -21.73 -16.65
N TYR A 12 19.27 -21.40 -17.93
CA TYR A 12 18.58 -22.13 -18.97
C TYR A 12 19.52 -23.12 -19.66
N GLY A 13 18.97 -24.27 -20.04
CA GLY A 13 19.72 -25.35 -20.67
C GLY A 13 20.16 -26.43 -19.68
N MET A 14 19.37 -26.65 -18.63
CA MET A 14 19.60 -27.66 -17.60
C MET A 14 18.32 -28.46 -17.40
N SER A 15 18.46 -29.77 -17.18
CA SER A 15 17.39 -30.63 -16.72
C SER A 15 17.43 -30.70 -15.20
N THR A 16 16.26 -30.62 -14.58
CA THR A 16 16.10 -30.82 -13.15
C THR A 16 15.20 -32.01 -12.87
N THR A 17 15.40 -32.63 -11.71
CA THR A 17 14.53 -33.71 -11.22
C THR A 17 14.37 -33.56 -9.73
N LYS A 18 13.15 -33.72 -9.23
CA LYS A 18 12.87 -33.68 -7.79
C LYS A 18 13.60 -34.82 -7.10
N GLN A 19 14.43 -34.49 -6.12
CA GLN A 19 15.03 -35.49 -5.25
C GLN A 19 14.00 -36.05 -4.28
N PRO A 20 13.84 -37.37 -4.18
CA PRO A 20 12.84 -37.98 -3.28
C PRO A 20 13.03 -37.64 -1.79
N ALA A 21 14.29 -37.47 -1.36
CA ALA A 21 14.62 -37.26 0.05
C ALA A 21 14.32 -35.83 0.55
N THR A 22 14.49 -34.82 -0.30
CA THR A 22 14.38 -33.40 0.07
C THR A 22 13.20 -32.69 -0.61
N GLY A 23 12.64 -33.29 -1.67
CA GLY A 23 11.63 -32.66 -2.52
C GLY A 23 12.17 -31.56 -3.45
N LEU A 24 13.45 -31.20 -3.34
CA LEU A 24 14.09 -30.14 -4.10
C LEU A 24 14.47 -30.58 -5.51
N ASP A 25 14.39 -29.66 -6.46
CA ASP A 25 14.87 -29.87 -7.83
C ASP A 25 16.41 -29.86 -7.86
N ALA A 26 17.01 -31.03 -8.12
CA ALA A 26 18.43 -31.15 -8.37
C ALA A 26 18.72 -31.13 -9.88
N CYS A 27 19.78 -30.42 -10.28
CA CYS A 27 20.28 -30.50 -11.64
C CYS A 27 20.80 -31.92 -11.91
N THR A 28 20.28 -32.56 -12.96
CA THR A 28 20.68 -33.92 -13.36
C THR A 28 21.61 -33.93 -14.55
N GLN A 29 21.37 -33.05 -15.53
CA GLN A 29 22.16 -32.99 -16.76
C GLN A 29 22.04 -31.63 -17.43
N LEU A 30 23.06 -31.28 -18.22
CA LEU A 30 22.96 -30.17 -19.16
C LEU A 30 22.11 -30.58 -20.35
N VAL A 31 21.18 -29.71 -20.74
CA VAL A 31 20.37 -29.85 -21.96
C VAL A 31 20.56 -28.57 -22.76
N PRO A 32 21.66 -28.45 -23.52
CA PRO A 32 22.06 -27.17 -24.09
C PRO A 32 21.01 -26.58 -25.02
N ILE A 33 20.76 -25.28 -24.89
CA ILE A 33 19.94 -24.51 -25.83
C ILE A 33 20.66 -24.49 -27.17
N GLY A 34 20.00 -24.95 -28.24
CA GLY A 34 20.62 -25.11 -29.57
C GLY A 34 21.15 -23.80 -30.18
N ASN A 35 20.44 -22.69 -30.00
CA ASN A 35 20.89 -21.37 -30.44
C ASN A 35 20.82 -20.36 -29.29
N CYS A 36 21.91 -20.30 -28.51
CA CYS A 36 22.00 -19.43 -27.34
C CYS A 36 21.91 -17.94 -27.69
N ALA A 37 22.43 -17.51 -28.84
CA ALA A 37 22.42 -16.11 -29.24
C ALA A 37 20.99 -15.64 -29.56
N ALA A 38 20.22 -16.45 -30.29
CA ALA A 38 18.82 -16.15 -30.57
C ALA A 38 17.96 -16.16 -29.29
N PHE A 39 18.21 -17.12 -28.39
CA PHE A 39 17.51 -17.21 -27.12
C PHE A 39 17.82 -16.02 -26.20
N GLU A 40 19.08 -15.64 -26.06
CA GLU A 40 19.50 -14.47 -25.28
C GLU A 40 18.86 -13.19 -25.82
N LYS A 41 18.82 -13.01 -27.15
CA LYS A 41 18.13 -11.88 -27.78
C LYS A 41 16.64 -11.86 -27.41
N ASN A 42 15.98 -13.02 -27.38
CA ASN A 42 14.57 -13.12 -26.98
C ASN A 42 14.37 -12.72 -25.51
N LEU A 43 15.26 -13.17 -24.61
CA LEU A 43 15.25 -12.76 -23.20
C LEU A 43 15.43 -11.24 -23.07
N LYS A 44 16.44 -10.66 -23.73
CA LYS A 44 16.71 -9.23 -23.68
C LYS A 44 15.51 -8.37 -24.10
N ASN A 45 14.73 -8.84 -25.06
CA ASN A 45 13.54 -8.14 -25.55
C ASN A 45 12.32 -8.31 -24.63
N ARG A 46 12.15 -9.48 -24.00
CA ARG A 46 10.96 -9.79 -23.21
C ARG A 46 11.08 -9.37 -21.75
N ILE A 47 12.24 -9.51 -21.11
CA ILE A 47 12.37 -9.24 -19.66
C ILE A 47 11.87 -7.84 -19.27
N PRO A 48 12.16 -6.75 -20.01
CA PRO A 48 11.63 -5.42 -19.67
C PRO A 48 10.10 -5.32 -19.69
N THR A 49 9.41 -6.17 -20.45
CA THR A 49 7.95 -6.13 -20.64
C THR A 49 7.18 -7.01 -19.66
N LEU A 50 7.88 -7.83 -18.86
CA LEU A 50 7.26 -8.77 -17.91
C LEU A 50 6.91 -8.13 -16.57
N SER A 51 7.29 -6.87 -16.36
CA SER A 51 7.10 -6.19 -15.09
C SER A 51 6.88 -4.69 -15.19
N MET A 52 6.26 -4.13 -14.16
CA MET A 52 6.12 -2.70 -13.92
C MET A 52 6.68 -2.36 -12.51
N PRO A 53 7.66 -1.46 -12.38
CA PRO A 53 8.40 -0.82 -13.47
C PRO A 53 9.19 -1.82 -14.33
N SER A 54 9.49 -1.42 -15.56
CA SER A 54 10.26 -2.26 -16.51
C SER A 54 11.66 -2.52 -15.97
N ASN A 55 12.06 -3.80 -15.96
CA ASN A 55 13.36 -4.19 -15.46
C ASN A 55 14.42 -4.13 -16.57
N HIS A 56 15.33 -3.14 -16.48
CA HIS A 56 16.46 -2.97 -17.40
C HIS A 56 17.81 -3.35 -16.78
N SER A 57 17.85 -3.71 -15.50
CA SER A 57 19.10 -3.95 -14.75
C SER A 57 19.57 -5.40 -14.80
N PHE A 58 18.84 -6.29 -15.48
CA PHE A 58 19.22 -7.69 -15.64
C PHE A 58 20.48 -7.86 -16.48
N LYS A 59 21.23 -8.94 -16.23
CA LYS A 59 22.42 -9.31 -16.99
C LYS A 59 22.24 -10.70 -17.57
N THR A 60 22.73 -10.91 -18.78
CA THR A 60 22.77 -12.23 -19.41
C THR A 60 24.20 -12.65 -19.69
N LYS A 61 24.47 -13.94 -19.65
CA LYS A 61 25.75 -14.54 -20.05
C LYS A 61 25.50 -15.86 -20.75
N ILE A 62 26.13 -16.04 -21.90
CA ILE A 62 26.13 -17.31 -22.63
C ILE A 62 27.39 -18.08 -22.24
N ILE A 63 27.24 -19.37 -21.92
CA ILE A 63 28.36 -20.28 -21.66
C ILE A 63 28.24 -21.44 -22.65
N LYS A 64 29.33 -21.72 -23.36
CA LYS A 64 29.43 -22.73 -24.41
C LYS A 64 30.56 -23.69 -24.06
N GLU A 65 30.49 -24.91 -24.56
CA GLU A 65 31.52 -25.92 -24.32
C GLU A 65 32.80 -25.58 -25.09
N THR A 66 32.66 -25.22 -26.37
CA THR A 66 33.79 -24.77 -27.19
C THR A 66 33.55 -23.42 -27.87
N LYS A 67 34.64 -22.76 -28.26
CA LYS A 67 34.62 -21.45 -28.92
C LYS A 67 34.12 -21.61 -30.36
N GLY A 68 32.99 -20.96 -30.68
CA GLY A 68 32.38 -21.00 -32.02
C GLY A 68 31.07 -21.78 -32.10
N GLU A 69 30.74 -22.56 -31.06
CA GLU A 69 29.46 -23.27 -31.01
C GLU A 69 28.25 -22.35 -30.94
N THR A 70 27.10 -22.82 -31.39
CA THR A 70 25.80 -22.13 -31.26
C THR A 70 25.05 -22.60 -30.01
N ARG A 71 25.36 -23.81 -29.54
CA ARG A 71 24.72 -24.46 -28.40
C ARG A 71 25.43 -24.17 -27.08
N GLY A 72 24.70 -24.23 -25.97
CA GLY A 72 25.24 -23.97 -24.64
C GLY A 72 24.16 -23.71 -23.59
N ILE A 73 24.53 -23.06 -22.50
CA ILE A 73 23.61 -22.59 -21.46
C ILE A 73 23.52 -21.06 -21.48
N VAL A 74 22.38 -20.54 -21.06
CA VAL A 74 22.14 -19.10 -20.94
C VAL A 74 21.83 -18.78 -19.49
N VAL A 75 22.66 -17.94 -18.88
CA VAL A 75 22.51 -17.48 -17.49
C VAL A 75 21.86 -16.10 -17.52
N LEU A 76 20.79 -15.92 -16.76
CA LEU A 76 20.11 -14.65 -16.53
C LEU A 76 20.24 -14.29 -15.06
N TYR A 77 20.85 -13.15 -14.76
CA TYR A 77 20.89 -12.57 -13.43
C TYR A 77 19.90 -11.41 -13.35
N ILE A 78 18.99 -11.46 -12.36
CA ILE A 78 18.07 -10.39 -12.03
C ILE A 78 18.50 -9.82 -10.68
N PRO A 79 19.03 -8.59 -10.61
CA PRO A 79 19.38 -7.97 -9.34
C PRO A 79 18.13 -7.62 -8.53
N GLN A 80 18.33 -7.41 -7.24
CA GLN A 80 17.33 -6.77 -6.39
C GLN A 80 17.02 -5.35 -6.90
N SER A 81 15.73 -5.01 -6.96
CA SER A 81 15.26 -3.65 -7.19
C SER A 81 15.46 -2.82 -5.92
N HIS A 82 15.89 -1.58 -6.07
CA HIS A 82 16.12 -0.64 -4.97
C HIS A 82 15.06 0.47 -4.88
N GLY A 83 14.12 0.50 -5.83
CA GLY A 83 12.97 1.42 -5.86
C GLY A 83 11.67 0.70 -5.60
N ASP A 84 10.59 1.14 -6.26
CA ASP A 84 9.26 0.56 -6.11
C ASP A 84 9.24 -0.97 -6.29
N PRO A 85 8.35 -1.68 -5.58
CA PRO A 85 8.12 -3.09 -5.80
C PRO A 85 7.78 -3.35 -7.27
N VAL A 86 8.33 -4.43 -7.79
CA VAL A 86 8.15 -4.84 -9.19
C VAL A 86 6.91 -5.73 -9.30
N GLN A 87 5.88 -5.23 -9.97
CA GLN A 87 4.63 -5.92 -10.28
C GLN A 87 4.79 -6.78 -11.54
N SER A 88 4.13 -7.94 -11.59
CA SER A 88 4.05 -8.72 -12.83
C SER A 88 2.99 -8.16 -13.77
N THR A 89 3.32 -8.01 -15.06
CA THR A 89 2.35 -7.61 -16.09
C THR A 89 1.43 -8.76 -16.54
N LYS A 90 1.65 -9.98 -16.04
CA LYS A 90 0.84 -11.14 -16.40
C LYS A 90 -0.52 -11.14 -15.70
N ASP A 91 -0.54 -10.71 -14.44
CA ASP A 91 -1.69 -10.85 -13.54
C ASP A 91 -1.85 -9.66 -12.59
N ASP A 92 -1.07 -8.60 -12.78
CA ASP A 92 -1.05 -7.40 -11.94
C ASP A 92 -0.79 -7.68 -10.45
N LEU A 93 -0.07 -8.77 -10.15
CA LEU A 93 0.30 -9.14 -8.78
C LEU A 93 1.80 -8.94 -8.50
N PHE A 94 2.09 -8.70 -7.21
CA PHE A 94 3.44 -8.66 -6.69
C PHE A 94 3.84 -10.04 -6.17
N TYR A 95 5.08 -10.43 -6.45
CA TYR A 95 5.65 -11.70 -6.01
C TYR A 95 6.97 -11.48 -5.30
N PHE A 96 7.21 -12.24 -4.24
CA PHE A 96 8.49 -12.28 -3.52
C PHE A 96 8.98 -13.73 -3.40
N ARG A 97 10.29 -13.89 -3.21
CA ARG A 97 10.91 -15.20 -3.03
C ARG A 97 11.00 -15.53 -1.55
N THR A 98 10.57 -16.72 -1.16
CA THR A 98 10.77 -17.30 0.18
C THR A 98 11.40 -18.66 0.03
N GLY A 99 12.68 -18.79 0.41
CA GLY A 99 13.44 -20.04 0.17
C GLY A 99 13.55 -20.36 -1.32
N ASP A 100 12.98 -21.48 -1.72
CA ASP A 100 12.94 -22.01 -3.09
C ASP A 100 11.64 -21.67 -3.85
N GLU A 101 10.65 -21.06 -3.21
CA GLU A 101 9.35 -20.73 -3.82
C GLU A 101 9.16 -19.23 -4.09
N PHE A 102 8.31 -18.92 -5.08
CA PHE A 102 7.76 -17.58 -5.28
C PHE A 102 6.32 -17.54 -4.77
N LYS A 103 6.04 -16.63 -3.84
CA LYS A 103 4.70 -16.43 -3.29
C LYS A 103 4.18 -15.05 -3.65
N ARG A 104 2.86 -14.94 -3.76
CA ARG A 104 2.17 -13.63 -3.86
C ARG A 104 2.56 -12.81 -2.63
N ALA A 105 3.01 -11.58 -2.85
CA ALA A 105 3.37 -10.68 -1.77
C ALA A 105 2.10 -10.29 -0.99
N PRO A 106 2.08 -10.48 0.34
CA PRO A 106 1.04 -9.90 1.20
C PRO A 106 1.07 -8.38 1.09
N PHE A 107 -0.08 -7.73 1.29
CA PHE A 107 -0.20 -6.26 1.26
C PHE A 107 0.82 -5.58 2.18
N GLU A 108 1.00 -6.09 3.41
CA GLU A 108 1.97 -5.57 4.37
C GLU A 108 3.42 -5.61 3.88
N LEU A 109 3.76 -6.62 3.07
CA LEU A 109 5.10 -6.73 2.51
C LEU A 109 5.30 -5.73 1.36
N ILE A 110 4.27 -5.53 0.52
CA ILE A 110 4.30 -4.52 -0.55
C ILE A 110 4.53 -3.14 0.06
N LYS A 111 3.78 -2.80 1.11
CA LYS A 111 3.93 -1.54 1.86
C LYS A 111 5.33 -1.36 2.45
N LYS A 112 5.98 -2.43 2.93
CA LYS A 112 7.37 -2.38 3.42
C LYS A 112 8.42 -2.25 2.31
N LEU A 113 8.09 -2.73 1.10
CA LEU A 113 8.99 -2.68 -0.05
C LEU A 113 8.85 -1.37 -0.85
N GLU A 114 7.70 -0.69 -0.75
CA GLU A 114 7.56 0.70 -1.17
C GLU A 114 8.49 1.57 -0.32
N LYS A 115 9.53 2.12 -0.95
CA LYS A 115 10.45 3.07 -0.31
C LYS A 115 10.07 4.47 -0.75
N TRP A 116 9.27 5.14 0.06
CA TRP A 116 8.95 6.55 -0.17
C TRP A 116 10.17 7.42 0.13
N SER A 117 10.37 8.47 -0.66
CA SER A 117 11.29 9.54 -0.33
C SER A 117 10.83 10.31 0.91
N ILE A 118 11.74 11.00 1.60
CA ILE A 118 11.39 11.86 2.75
C ILE A 118 10.26 12.85 2.40
N ALA A 119 10.24 13.35 1.15
CA ALA A 119 9.21 14.26 0.69
C ALA A 119 7.83 13.58 0.59
N GLU A 120 7.77 12.37 0.05
CA GLU A 120 6.54 11.58 -0.07
C GLU A 120 6.02 11.14 1.30
N GLU A 121 6.91 10.80 2.24
CA GLU A 121 6.55 10.49 3.63
C GLU A 121 5.85 11.68 4.32
N ILE A 122 6.44 12.88 4.24
CA ILE A 122 5.86 14.11 4.82
C ILE A 122 4.57 14.52 4.10
N GLN A 123 4.51 14.34 2.79
CA GLN A 123 3.32 14.63 1.99
C GLN A 123 2.16 13.71 2.36
N HIS A 124 2.40 12.41 2.53
CA HIS A 124 1.38 11.47 2.98
C HIS A 124 0.83 11.83 4.36
N LEU A 125 1.71 12.17 5.31
CA LEU A 125 1.28 12.63 6.63
C LEU A 125 0.37 13.86 6.54
N SER A 126 0.71 14.81 5.67
CA SER A 126 -0.14 15.98 5.42
C SER A 126 -1.53 15.58 4.91
N LEU A 127 -1.59 14.63 3.96
CA LEU A 127 -2.86 14.11 3.42
C LEU A 127 -3.70 13.35 4.45
N SER A 128 -3.08 12.77 5.49
CA SER A 128 -3.79 12.13 6.59
C SER A 128 -4.40 13.12 7.59
N ILE A 129 -3.76 14.29 7.78
CA ILE A 129 -4.17 15.30 8.77
C ILE A 129 -5.26 16.23 8.23
N VAL A 130 -5.20 16.58 6.94
CA VAL A 130 -6.13 17.56 6.33
C VAL A 130 -7.60 17.17 6.50
N PRO A 131 -8.04 15.92 6.20
CA PRO A 131 -9.43 15.54 6.38
C PRO A 131 -9.90 15.67 7.84
N ILE A 132 -9.01 15.42 8.79
CA ILE A 132 -9.29 15.56 10.22
C ILE A 132 -9.50 17.04 10.55
N ASN A 133 -8.59 17.93 10.13
CA ASN A 133 -8.73 19.37 10.33
C ASN A 133 -10.02 19.93 9.71
N ASN A 134 -10.34 19.52 8.47
CA ASN A 134 -11.57 19.93 7.79
C ASN A 134 -12.81 19.47 8.56
N SER A 135 -12.80 18.23 9.05
CA SER A 135 -13.87 17.70 9.87
C SER A 135 -14.00 18.53 11.15
N LEU A 136 -12.90 18.74 11.87
CA LEU A 136 -12.87 19.45 13.14
C LEU A 136 -13.26 20.94 13.04
N SER A 137 -13.13 21.55 11.87
CA SER A 137 -13.66 22.90 11.63
C SER A 137 -15.19 22.96 11.59
N GLN A 138 -15.85 21.80 11.48
CA GLN A 138 -17.28 21.64 11.27
C GLN A 138 -17.87 20.57 12.21
N LEU A 139 -17.53 20.64 13.51
CA LEU A 139 -17.97 19.66 14.52
C LEU A 139 -19.47 19.31 14.47
N PRO A 140 -20.41 20.27 14.36
CA PRO A 140 -21.83 19.93 14.30
C PRO A 140 -22.19 19.01 13.13
N LEU A 141 -21.55 19.21 11.97
CA LEU A 141 -21.79 18.38 10.78
C LEU A 141 -21.21 16.98 10.93
N ILE A 142 -20.10 16.81 11.65
CA ILE A 142 -19.56 15.47 11.96
C ILE A 142 -20.60 14.72 12.79
N THR A 143 -21.06 15.33 13.88
CA THR A 143 -21.98 14.71 14.82
C THR A 143 -23.32 14.40 14.17
N GLU A 144 -23.81 15.26 13.28
CA GLU A 144 -25.00 14.97 12.46
C GLU A 144 -24.80 13.75 11.54
N ARG A 145 -23.62 13.63 10.93
CA ARG A 145 -23.35 12.63 9.88
C ARG A 145 -22.95 11.26 10.40
N TRP A 146 -22.28 11.20 11.55
CA TRP A 146 -21.77 9.95 12.12
C TRP A 146 -22.28 9.67 13.53
N GLY A 147 -23.05 10.59 14.10
CA GLY A 147 -23.66 10.43 15.40
C GLY A 147 -22.70 10.71 16.55
N HIS A 148 -23.29 10.68 17.74
CA HIS A 148 -22.58 10.66 19.00
C HIS A 148 -22.08 9.25 19.30
N SER A 149 -20.94 9.16 19.97
CA SER A 149 -20.43 7.90 20.46
C SER A 149 -21.30 7.40 21.61
N ASN A 150 -21.71 6.14 21.52
CA ASN A 150 -22.40 5.44 22.60
C ASN A 150 -21.43 4.69 23.52
N ARG A 151 -20.12 4.96 23.41
CA ARG A 151 -19.07 4.33 24.20
C ARG A 151 -17.93 5.30 24.49
N GLU A 152 -17.22 5.03 25.58
CA GLU A 152 -15.92 5.64 25.82
C GLU A 152 -14.88 5.14 24.80
N SER A 153 -13.85 5.96 24.60
CA SER A 153 -12.70 5.55 23.78
C SER A 153 -11.97 4.38 24.41
N ARG A 154 -11.48 3.48 23.56
CA ARG A 154 -10.50 2.47 23.97
C ARG A 154 -9.22 3.16 24.42
N SER A 155 -8.45 2.51 25.28
CA SER A 155 -7.07 2.94 25.52
C SER A 155 -6.24 2.82 24.25
N LEU A 156 -5.17 3.61 24.13
CA LEU A 156 -4.26 3.58 22.98
C LEU A 156 -3.82 2.16 22.62
N ILE A 157 -3.40 1.36 23.61
CA ILE A 157 -2.92 -0.01 23.41
C ILE A 157 -4.04 -0.91 22.84
N MET A 158 -5.25 -0.82 23.39
CA MET A 158 -6.38 -1.61 22.93
C MET A 158 -6.82 -1.21 21.53
N PHE A 159 -6.87 0.10 21.25
CA PHE A 159 -7.15 0.64 19.93
C PHE A 159 -6.16 0.13 18.88
N LEU A 160 -4.85 0.23 19.15
CA LEU A 160 -3.83 -0.20 18.19
C LEU A 160 -3.88 -1.70 17.94
N LYS A 161 -4.13 -2.51 18.98
CA LYS A 161 -4.33 -3.96 18.86
C LYS A 161 -5.52 -4.30 17.97
N ASP A 162 -6.64 -3.61 18.16
CA ASP A 162 -7.83 -3.80 17.32
C ASP A 162 -7.58 -3.34 15.87
N TYR A 163 -6.86 -2.23 15.70
CA TYR A 163 -6.51 -1.68 14.39
C TYR A 163 -5.60 -2.64 13.62
N GLU A 164 -4.53 -3.14 14.23
CA GLU A 164 -3.63 -4.12 13.63
C GLU A 164 -4.38 -5.42 13.24
N LYS A 165 -5.27 -5.90 14.11
CA LYS A 165 -6.13 -7.03 13.81
C LYS A 165 -7.09 -6.74 12.65
N ALA A 166 -7.62 -5.52 12.55
CA ALA A 166 -8.53 -5.14 11.48
C ALA A 166 -7.82 -5.08 10.12
N VAL A 167 -6.64 -4.45 10.07
CA VAL A 167 -5.79 -4.34 8.87
C VAL A 167 -5.34 -5.71 8.39
N SER A 168 -4.85 -6.58 9.29
CA SER A 168 -4.38 -7.93 8.94
C SER A 168 -5.46 -8.85 8.35
N ASN A 169 -6.74 -8.59 8.65
CA ASN A 169 -7.86 -9.37 8.12
C ASN A 169 -8.39 -8.85 6.76
N GLY A 170 -7.80 -7.78 6.21
CA GLY A 170 -7.95 -7.32 4.81
C GLY A 170 -9.36 -6.94 4.34
N LYS A 171 -10.40 -7.13 5.17
CA LYS A 171 -11.77 -6.74 4.85
C LYS A 171 -11.99 -5.30 5.28
N TRP A 172 -12.28 -4.44 4.32
CA TRP A 172 -12.66 -3.05 4.55
C TRP A 172 -13.90 -2.98 5.46
N LYS A 173 -13.89 -2.14 6.51
CA LYS A 173 -15.02 -1.99 7.46
C LYS A 173 -15.42 -0.54 7.72
N ALA A 174 -15.31 0.35 6.73
CA ALA A 174 -15.90 1.68 6.89
C ALA A 174 -17.44 1.56 6.81
N PHE A 175 -18.16 2.11 7.79
CA PHE A 175 -19.63 2.15 7.78
C PHE A 175 -20.14 3.09 6.67
N PRO A 176 -21.28 2.81 6.03
CA PRO A 176 -21.96 3.79 5.20
C PRO A 176 -22.46 4.97 6.07
N PRO A 177 -22.61 6.18 5.50
CA PRO A 177 -23.07 7.35 6.24
C PRO A 177 -24.48 7.15 6.83
N PHE A 178 -24.74 7.77 7.97
CA PHE A 178 -26.08 7.90 8.53
C PHE A 178 -26.96 8.71 7.56
N VAL A 179 -28.13 8.16 7.21
CA VAL A 179 -29.18 8.87 6.47
C VAL A 179 -30.33 9.07 7.45
N PRO A 180 -30.70 10.31 7.81
CA PRO A 180 -31.86 10.57 8.64
C PRO A 180 -33.11 10.06 7.92
N LYS A 181 -33.98 9.37 8.67
CA LYS A 181 -35.24 8.83 8.17
C LYS A 181 -36.14 10.00 7.74
N THR A 182 -36.65 9.97 6.51
CA THR A 182 -37.74 10.89 6.13
C THR A 182 -39.10 10.28 6.46
N GLU A 183 -40.12 11.10 6.74
CA GLU A 183 -41.46 10.64 7.18
C GLU A 183 -42.15 9.70 6.19
N SER A 184 -41.69 9.65 4.93
CA SER A 184 -42.32 8.87 3.85
C SER A 184 -41.77 7.45 3.66
N GLU A 185 -40.76 7.01 4.43
CA GLU A 185 -40.11 5.71 4.20
C GLU A 185 -40.70 4.59 5.08
N SER A 186 -41.48 3.71 4.44
CA SER A 186 -42.24 2.60 5.04
C SER A 186 -41.39 1.44 5.61
N LEU A 187 -42.07 0.52 6.32
CA LEU A 187 -41.57 -0.65 7.10
C LEU A 187 -40.54 -1.59 6.43
N ASN A 188 -40.24 -1.42 5.14
CA ASN A 188 -39.26 -2.23 4.39
C ASN A 188 -37.84 -1.62 4.32
N TYR A 189 -37.59 -0.48 4.98
CA TYR A 189 -36.27 0.19 5.06
C TYR A 189 -35.09 -0.76 5.39
N PRO A 190 -35.19 -1.71 6.35
CA PRO A 190 -34.06 -2.59 6.68
C PRO A 190 -33.70 -3.59 5.57
N ARG A 191 -34.64 -3.95 4.69
CA ARG A 191 -34.46 -4.96 3.63
C ARG A 191 -33.82 -4.42 2.35
N LEU A 192 -33.97 -3.13 2.07
CA LEU A 192 -33.43 -2.49 0.87
C LEU A 192 -31.95 -2.04 1.02
N HIS A 193 -31.40 -2.08 2.24
CA HIS A 193 -30.02 -1.64 2.51
C HIS A 193 -28.95 -2.74 2.45
N TYR A 194 -29.30 -3.94 1.98
CA TYR A 194 -28.33 -5.04 1.83
C TYR A 194 -27.69 -5.14 0.43
N THR A 195 -27.88 -4.17 -0.48
CA THR A 195 -27.37 -4.30 -1.85
C THR A 195 -26.70 -3.06 -2.42
N SER A 196 -25.49 -3.29 -2.96
CA SER A 196 -24.55 -2.44 -3.72
C SER A 196 -23.64 -1.48 -2.92
N GLU A 197 -22.44 -1.96 -2.63
CA GLU A 197 -21.31 -1.23 -2.02
C GLU A 197 -20.74 -0.09 -2.91
N GLN A 198 -20.96 -0.14 -4.22
CA GLN A 198 -20.20 0.68 -5.17
C GLN A 198 -20.57 2.18 -5.17
N ASN A 199 -21.86 2.52 -5.05
CA ASN A 199 -22.30 3.93 -5.08
C ASN A 199 -21.92 4.68 -3.79
N LYS A 200 -21.88 3.98 -2.65
CA LYS A 200 -21.54 4.57 -1.34
C LYS A 200 -20.03 4.81 -1.18
N ILE A 201 -19.22 3.93 -1.78
CA ILE A 201 -17.78 4.15 -1.97
C ILE A 201 -17.55 5.39 -2.85
N ASN A 202 -18.31 5.51 -3.95
CA ASN A 202 -18.23 6.68 -4.83
C ASN A 202 -18.61 7.98 -4.11
N ASP A 203 -19.57 8.00 -3.19
CA ASP A 203 -19.93 9.22 -2.43
C ASP A 203 -18.89 9.61 -1.37
N PHE A 204 -18.29 8.63 -0.68
CA PHE A 204 -17.16 8.88 0.22
C PHE A 204 -15.95 9.40 -0.55
N TYR A 205 -15.65 8.85 -1.73
CA TYR A 205 -14.63 9.37 -2.62
C TYR A 205 -15.08 10.63 -3.38
N GLN A 206 -16.36 10.95 -3.51
CA GLN A 206 -16.77 12.26 -4.03
C GLN A 206 -16.62 13.36 -2.99
N LEU A 207 -16.57 13.03 -1.69
CA LEU A 207 -16.32 14.00 -0.61
C LEU A 207 -14.87 14.03 -0.14
N THR A 208 -14.21 12.88 -0.06
CA THR A 208 -12.80 12.75 0.37
C THR A 208 -11.86 12.49 -0.78
N GLY A 209 -12.30 11.83 -1.86
CA GLY A 209 -11.52 11.59 -3.07
C GLY A 209 -11.53 12.77 -4.04
N SER A 210 -12.63 13.54 -4.14
CA SER A 210 -12.59 14.87 -4.76
C SER A 210 -11.80 15.81 -3.86
N GLN A 211 -11.84 15.68 -2.52
CA GLN A 211 -10.89 16.41 -1.69
C GLN A 211 -9.47 15.88 -1.89
N ILE A 212 -9.16 14.61 -2.11
CA ILE A 212 -7.79 14.14 -2.35
C ILE A 212 -7.28 14.55 -3.73
N GLU A 213 -8.11 14.50 -4.77
CA GLU A 213 -7.84 14.99 -6.13
C GLU A 213 -7.78 16.53 -6.17
N LEU A 214 -8.73 17.22 -5.55
CA LEU A 214 -8.68 18.66 -5.35
C LEU A 214 -7.60 19.06 -4.35
N LEU A 215 -7.12 18.20 -3.44
CA LEU A 215 -5.94 18.46 -2.62
C LEU A 215 -4.70 18.23 -3.48
N ARG A 216 -4.68 17.27 -4.41
CA ARG A 216 -3.64 17.19 -5.46
C ARG A 216 -3.57 18.45 -6.30
N GLU A 217 -4.70 18.99 -6.75
CA GLU A 217 -4.76 20.25 -7.51
C GLU A 217 -4.51 21.49 -6.63
N LYS A 218 -5.18 21.63 -5.49
CA LYS A 218 -5.11 22.77 -4.54
C LYS A 218 -3.77 22.82 -3.80
N PHE A 219 -3.05 21.71 -3.66
CA PHE A 219 -1.67 21.68 -3.19
C PHE A 219 -0.62 21.78 -4.30
N GLN A 220 -0.99 21.99 -5.57
CA GLN A 220 -0.03 21.92 -6.68
C GLN A 220 0.88 20.69 -6.53
N ILE A 221 0.29 19.50 -6.33
CA ILE A 221 1.01 18.21 -6.38
C ILE A 221 1.33 17.93 -7.85
N ALA A 222 2.04 18.86 -8.48
CA ALA A 222 2.90 18.55 -9.58
C ALA A 222 3.99 17.63 -9.03
N ARG A 223 4.51 16.78 -9.90
CA ARG A 223 5.77 16.00 -9.75
C ARG A 223 7.00 16.82 -9.28
N LEU A 224 6.83 18.11 -8.98
CA LEU A 224 7.81 19.17 -8.75
C LEU A 224 7.45 20.06 -7.53
N ALA A 225 6.58 19.62 -6.60
CA ALA A 225 6.32 20.40 -5.39
C ALA A 225 7.64 20.65 -4.64
N ASP A 226 7.98 21.92 -4.41
CA ASP A 226 9.26 22.27 -3.81
C ASP A 226 9.28 21.85 -2.33
N LYS A 227 10.47 21.48 -1.84
CA LYS A 227 10.69 20.98 -0.48
C LYS A 227 10.12 21.93 0.60
N ASN A 228 10.19 23.25 0.39
CA ASN A 228 9.73 24.21 1.38
C ASN A 228 8.20 24.23 1.46
N SER A 229 7.51 24.10 0.32
CA SER A 229 6.05 23.99 0.27
C SER A 229 5.54 22.75 1.02
N ILE A 230 6.15 21.58 0.81
CA ILE A 230 5.77 20.34 1.51
C ILE A 230 5.92 20.50 3.03
N ILE A 231 7.06 21.03 3.48
CA ILE A 231 7.32 21.25 4.92
C ILE A 231 6.36 22.27 5.50
N LYS A 232 6.10 23.36 4.77
CA LYS A 232 5.18 24.43 5.19
C LYS A 232 3.77 23.88 5.41
N ILE A 233 3.25 23.13 4.43
CA ILE A 233 1.92 22.51 4.51
C ILE A 233 1.84 21.58 5.72
N PHE A 234 2.81 20.68 5.89
CA PHE A 234 2.81 19.75 7.02
C PHE A 234 2.80 20.49 8.37
N LYS A 235 3.62 21.53 8.51
CA LYS A 235 3.67 22.36 9.73
C LYS A 235 2.37 23.10 9.98
N GLU A 236 1.78 23.71 8.96
CA GLU A 236 0.50 24.43 9.07
C GLU A 236 -0.63 23.48 9.49
N GLN A 237 -0.76 22.33 8.81
CA GLN A 237 -1.80 21.35 9.12
C GLN A 237 -1.62 20.74 10.51
N SER A 238 -0.38 20.43 10.91
CA SER A 238 -0.08 19.95 12.27
C SER A 238 -0.42 21.00 13.32
N SER A 239 -0.12 22.28 13.06
CA SER A 239 -0.42 23.38 13.98
C SER A 239 -1.93 23.58 14.16
N ILE A 240 -2.71 23.45 13.08
CA ILE A 240 -4.17 23.49 13.13
C ILE A 240 -4.69 22.34 13.99
N LEU A 241 -4.27 21.10 13.71
CA LEU A 241 -4.71 19.92 14.47
C LEU A 241 -4.42 20.07 15.96
N LEU A 242 -3.21 20.52 16.32
CA LEU A 242 -2.81 20.79 17.69
C LEU A 242 -3.65 21.91 18.33
N SER A 243 -3.96 22.97 17.58
CA SER A 243 -4.75 24.09 18.10
C SER A 243 -6.20 23.72 18.37
N VAL A 244 -6.79 22.85 17.56
CA VAL A 244 -8.18 22.41 17.73
C VAL A 244 -8.28 21.34 18.81
N SER A 245 -7.39 20.34 18.78
CA SER A 245 -7.36 19.29 19.81
C SER A 245 -7.17 19.85 21.23
N LYS A 246 -6.34 20.88 21.41
CA LYS A 246 -6.15 21.55 22.72
C LYS A 246 -7.38 22.28 23.25
N LYS A 247 -8.38 22.55 22.42
CA LYS A 247 -9.63 23.20 22.82
C LYS A 247 -10.72 22.20 23.19
N LEU A 248 -10.51 20.92 22.91
CA LEU A 248 -11.46 19.86 23.20
C LEU A 248 -11.06 19.17 24.50
N ASP A 249 -12.04 18.92 25.36
CA ASP A 249 -11.85 18.06 26.52
C ASP A 249 -12.02 16.57 26.17
N ASP A 250 -11.66 15.70 27.11
CA ASP A 250 -11.75 14.25 26.94
C ASP A 250 -13.18 13.78 26.64
N SER A 251 -14.20 14.40 27.24
CA SER A 251 -15.60 14.04 27.01
C SER A 251 -16.03 14.39 25.59
N GLN A 252 -15.62 15.54 25.07
CA GLN A 252 -15.90 15.95 23.70
C GLN A 252 -15.19 15.04 22.70
N MET A 253 -13.93 14.66 22.97
CA MET A 253 -13.18 13.74 22.12
C MET A 253 -13.73 12.31 22.15
N ASP A 254 -14.35 11.88 23.25
CA ASP A 254 -15.03 10.60 23.38
C ASP A 254 -16.40 10.60 22.69
N ASP A 255 -17.09 11.74 22.66
CA ASP A 255 -18.41 11.90 22.06
C ASP A 255 -18.40 11.94 20.52
N ILE A 256 -17.44 12.64 19.93
CA ILE A 256 -17.39 12.81 18.46
C ILE A 256 -16.95 11.52 17.77
N GLN A 257 -17.68 11.05 16.75
CA GLN A 257 -17.30 9.88 15.95
C GLN A 257 -16.90 10.22 14.51
N LEU A 258 -15.91 9.49 14.01
CA LEU A 258 -15.40 9.59 12.64
C LEU A 258 -15.12 8.18 12.08
N PRO A 259 -15.30 7.97 10.77
CA PRO A 259 -14.94 6.70 10.14
C PRO A 259 -13.41 6.60 9.98
N LEU A 260 -12.84 5.46 10.39
CA LEU A 260 -11.46 5.09 10.11
C LEU A 260 -11.41 3.80 9.28
N PRO A 261 -10.57 3.72 8.23
CA PRO A 261 -10.45 2.51 7.40
C PRO A 261 -10.18 1.25 8.23
N TYR A 262 -10.73 0.12 7.77
CA TYR A 262 -10.63 -1.23 8.36
C TYR A 262 -11.30 -1.43 9.72
N ILE A 263 -11.42 -0.40 10.57
CA ILE A 263 -11.93 -0.53 11.95
C ILE A 263 -13.32 0.11 12.15
N GLY A 264 -13.79 0.94 11.22
CA GLY A 264 -15.13 1.52 11.24
C GLY A 264 -15.22 2.82 12.01
N LEU A 265 -16.36 3.09 12.64
CA LEU A 265 -16.56 4.29 13.44
C LEU A 265 -15.74 4.21 14.72
N VAL A 266 -14.97 5.26 14.94
CA VAL A 266 -14.09 5.43 16.10
C VAL A 266 -14.30 6.82 16.66
N THR A 267 -13.97 7.00 17.93
CA THR A 267 -14.06 8.31 18.56
C THR A 267 -12.97 9.24 18.00
N LEU A 268 -13.13 10.55 18.17
CA LEU A 268 -12.10 11.51 17.81
C LEU A 268 -10.79 11.25 18.58
N LYS A 269 -10.89 10.85 19.85
CA LYS A 269 -9.71 10.44 20.64
C LYS A 269 -8.95 9.29 19.98
N GLU A 270 -9.67 8.31 19.46
CA GLU A 270 -9.09 7.17 18.73
C GLU A 270 -8.54 7.55 17.35
N ILE A 271 -9.13 8.54 16.67
CA ILE A 271 -8.51 9.14 15.47
C ILE A 271 -7.17 9.77 15.84
N LEU A 272 -7.07 10.50 16.96
CA LEU A 272 -5.80 11.09 17.40
C LEU A 272 -4.77 10.02 17.77
N TYR A 273 -5.19 8.90 18.36
CA TYR A 273 -4.32 7.73 18.58
C TYR A 273 -3.80 7.14 17.28
N PHE A 274 -4.65 7.02 16.27
CA PHE A 274 -4.23 6.61 14.93
C PHE A 274 -3.23 7.60 14.34
N THR A 275 -3.53 8.90 14.35
CA THR A 275 -2.65 9.95 13.80
C THR A 275 -1.27 9.94 14.47
N LEU A 276 -1.21 9.78 15.79
CA LEU A 276 0.03 9.68 16.55
C LEU A 276 0.87 8.47 16.08
N ASN A 277 0.31 7.26 16.15
CA ASN A 277 1.02 6.03 15.80
C ASN A 277 1.42 6.01 14.31
N HIS A 278 0.56 6.53 13.44
CA HIS A 278 0.85 6.68 12.02
C HIS A 278 2.04 7.63 11.78
N THR A 279 2.05 8.78 12.45
CA THR A 279 3.17 9.74 12.40
C THR A 279 4.48 9.12 12.88
N GLU A 280 4.45 8.34 13.96
CA GLU A 280 5.63 7.63 14.47
C GLU A 280 6.16 6.59 13.48
N CYS A 281 5.27 5.83 12.82
CA CYS A 281 5.66 4.87 11.79
C CYS A 281 6.42 5.56 10.64
N HIS A 282 5.88 6.67 10.11
CA HIS A 282 6.53 7.44 9.04
C HIS A 282 7.81 8.13 9.52
N CYS A 283 7.87 8.61 10.77
CA CYS A 283 9.09 9.15 11.36
C CYS A 283 10.22 8.09 11.42
N ASN A 284 9.88 6.86 11.80
CA ASN A 284 10.82 5.74 11.82
C ASN A 284 11.27 5.38 10.40
N SER A 285 10.38 5.37 9.41
CA SER A 285 10.76 5.21 8.00
C SER A 285 11.76 6.27 7.56
N ILE A 286 11.50 7.55 7.85
CA ILE A 286 12.39 8.68 7.51
C ILE A 286 13.77 8.51 8.16
N LYS A 287 13.85 8.13 9.44
CA LYS A 287 15.12 7.89 10.15
C LYS A 287 15.94 6.76 9.55
N ASN A 288 15.29 5.80 8.87
CA ASN A 288 15.96 4.67 8.23
C ASN A 288 16.42 4.98 6.78
N ILE A 289 16.11 6.17 6.23
CA ILE A 289 16.57 6.60 4.91
C ILE A 289 17.99 7.20 4.98
N SER A 290 18.44 7.64 6.16
CA SER A 290 19.78 8.17 6.44
C SER A 290 20.74 7.10 6.97
#